data_AF-A0AAD5P839-F1
#
_entry.id   AF-A0AAD5P839-F1
#
_cell.length_a   1.000
_cell.length_b   1.000
_cell.length_c   1.000
_cell.angle_alpha   90.00
_cell.angle_beta   90.00
_cell.angle_gamma   90.00
#
_symmetry.space_group_name_H-M   'P 1'
#
loop_
_entity.id
_entity.type
_entity.pdbx_description
1 polymer ?
#
loop_
_entity_poly.entity_id
_entity_poly.type
_entity_poly.pdbx_seq_one_letter_code
_entity_poly.pdbx_strand_id
1 'polypeptide(L)'
;MTIPKVTFNPTVTIIHFNNYNRDVTVQLSSNHQLLHNDDNNIPIHGSTAMITHAAYTSTTSTRSYKTLTEEINEILIKIQTNPNNPAHYIHAGVLYSCQGNQQESISICEQGLRYFSSSMEDRLVLQQQLYMAKERLERRVDFLYQCPYEIVCNIISQLDSKSAMQCIDVARSWRLKVLNYTDIWKEFVLHSGISTAGKKKKKTTQLLSIISIHVEELLIHARPEKIKRYLGLLKEHNFLNLQSLAIYDTGMLTIMWDRRLDDGWGTTAF
;
A
#
# COMPACT_ATOMS: atom_id res chain seq x y z
N MET A 1 14.21 46.50 26.41
CA MET A 1 14.03 45.03 26.43
C MET A 1 13.16 44.65 25.24
N THR A 2 13.78 44.12 24.19
CA THR A 2 13.14 43.75 22.92
C THR A 2 12.98 42.23 22.88
N ILE A 3 11.74 41.76 22.75
CA ILE A 3 11.40 40.34 22.58
C ILE A 3 11.67 39.98 21.11
N PRO A 4 12.45 38.93 20.79
CA PRO A 4 12.65 38.55 19.40
C PRO A 4 11.38 37.90 18.85
N LYS A 5 10.88 38.47 17.73
CA LYS A 5 9.83 37.86 16.90
C LYS A 5 10.41 36.64 16.20
N VAL A 6 9.92 35.45 16.55
CA VAL A 6 10.14 34.23 15.76
C VAL A 6 9.08 34.20 14.65
N THR A 7 9.47 34.50 13.42
CA THR A 7 8.63 34.29 12.23
C THR A 7 8.81 32.85 11.76
N PHE A 8 7.77 32.04 11.92
CA PHE A 8 7.66 30.74 11.26
C PHE A 8 7.31 30.95 9.78
N ASN A 9 8.18 30.52 8.88
CA ASN A 9 7.94 30.50 7.46
C ASN A 9 7.85 29.02 7.02
N PRO A 10 6.65 28.46 6.79
CA PRO A 10 6.55 27.08 6.34
C PRO A 10 6.92 27.01 4.85
N THR A 11 8.12 26.53 4.57
CA THR A 11 8.53 26.12 3.22
C THR A 11 7.76 24.85 2.86
N VAL A 12 6.76 24.97 1.99
CA VAL A 12 6.09 23.80 1.40
C VAL A 12 7.03 23.22 0.35
N THR A 13 7.76 22.18 0.72
CA THR A 13 8.55 21.39 -0.22
C THR A 13 7.64 20.36 -0.88
N ILE A 14 7.22 20.65 -2.11
CA ILE A 14 6.58 19.64 -2.97
C ILE A 14 7.68 18.70 -3.44
N ILE A 15 7.72 17.50 -2.88
CA ILE A 15 8.64 16.44 -3.32
C ILE A 15 8.03 15.80 -4.57
N HIS A 16 8.60 16.11 -5.74
CA HIS A 16 8.33 15.38 -6.97
C HIS A 16 8.98 13.99 -6.89
N PHE A 17 8.17 12.94 -6.86
CA PHE A 17 8.64 11.57 -7.06
C PHE A 17 8.87 11.32 -8.56
N ASN A 18 10.14 11.33 -8.98
CA ASN A 18 10.52 10.96 -10.33
C ASN A 18 10.66 9.43 -10.42
N ASN A 19 9.81 8.79 -11.23
CA ASN A 19 9.59 7.33 -11.23
C ASN A 19 10.66 6.51 -11.98
N TYR A 20 11.84 7.08 -12.25
CA TYR A 20 12.89 6.43 -13.03
C TYR A 20 14.29 6.71 -12.45
N ASN A 21 14.56 6.23 -11.25
CA ASN A 21 15.89 5.74 -10.86
C ASN A 21 15.84 5.06 -9.49
N ARG A 22 16.09 3.75 -9.47
CA ARG A 22 16.36 3.00 -8.24
C ARG A 22 17.86 3.10 -7.99
N ASP A 23 18.27 4.10 -7.23
CA ASP A 23 19.40 4.03 -6.30
C ASP A 23 19.52 5.37 -5.59
N VAL A 24 19.28 5.37 -4.28
CA VAL A 24 19.67 6.47 -3.38
C VAL A 24 20.66 5.88 -2.40
N THR A 25 21.94 6.14 -2.64
CA THR A 25 23.00 5.92 -1.65
C THR A 25 22.96 7.08 -0.65
N VAL A 26 22.52 6.81 0.57
CA VAL A 26 22.64 7.76 1.68
C VAL A 26 24.02 7.54 2.31
N GLN A 27 24.98 8.40 1.98
CA GLN A 27 26.19 8.55 2.81
C GLN A 27 25.82 9.39 4.04
N LEU A 28 25.86 8.77 5.22
CA LEU A 28 25.80 9.49 6.50
C LEU A 28 27.22 9.94 6.84
N SER A 29 27.51 11.24 6.73
CA SER A 29 28.69 11.85 7.34
C SER A 29 28.40 12.17 8.80
N SER A 30 29.12 11.50 9.70
CA SER A 30 29.05 11.73 11.15
C SER A 30 29.71 13.05 11.51
N ASN A 31 28.91 14.10 11.74
CA ASN A 31 29.36 15.31 12.42
C ASN A 31 28.56 15.50 13.70
N HIS A 32 28.98 14.83 14.78
CA HIS A 32 28.62 15.24 16.13
C HIS A 32 29.86 15.82 16.81
N GLN A 33 29.91 17.15 16.91
CA GLN A 33 30.75 17.80 17.90
C GLN A 33 30.18 17.51 19.28
N LEU A 34 31.01 16.86 20.10
CA LEU A 34 30.80 16.58 21.51
C LEU A 34 30.69 17.89 22.29
N LEU A 35 29.52 18.11 22.92
CA LEU A 35 29.42 18.95 24.10
C LEU A 35 29.29 18.01 25.29
N HIS A 36 30.42 17.77 25.95
CA HIS A 36 30.47 17.19 27.28
C HIS A 36 29.69 18.10 28.23
N ASN A 37 28.67 17.54 28.88
CA ASN A 37 28.27 17.98 30.20
C ASN A 37 28.22 16.73 31.08
N ASP A 38 29.09 16.76 32.08
CA ASP A 38 29.16 15.78 33.15
C ASP A 38 27.87 15.78 33.98
N ASP A 39 27.68 14.69 34.72
CA ASP A 39 26.61 14.42 35.67
C ASP A 39 25.27 13.93 35.09
N ASN A 40 25.27 12.67 34.64
CA ASN A 40 24.32 11.64 35.11
C ASN A 40 24.63 10.29 34.43
N ASN A 41 25.09 9.34 35.22
CA ASN A 41 25.48 8.01 34.80
C ASN A 41 24.23 7.17 34.50
N ILE A 42 23.64 7.32 33.30
CA ILE A 42 22.63 6.40 32.76
C ILE A 42 23.38 5.40 31.86
N PRO A 43 23.25 4.08 32.08
CA PRO A 43 23.96 3.10 31.25
C PRO A 43 23.51 3.18 29.79
N ILE A 44 24.49 3.33 28.89
CA ILE A 44 24.36 3.50 27.44
C ILE A 44 23.95 2.17 26.74
N HIS A 45 23.13 1.33 27.38
CA HIS A 45 22.67 0.05 26.81
C HIS A 45 21.40 0.19 25.94
N GLY A 46 20.63 1.28 26.09
CA GLY A 46 19.46 1.55 25.24
C GLY A 46 19.82 1.91 23.79
N SER A 47 21.03 2.41 23.55
CA SER A 47 21.48 2.85 22.22
C SER A 47 21.69 1.67 21.26
N THR A 48 22.15 0.52 21.73
CA THR A 48 22.41 -0.65 20.86
C THR A 48 21.12 -1.26 20.33
N ALA A 49 20.09 -1.42 21.16
CA ALA A 49 18.78 -1.90 20.72
C ALA A 49 18.09 -0.92 19.76
N MET A 50 18.21 0.40 20.00
CA MET A 50 17.69 1.44 19.11
C MET A 50 18.42 1.50 17.77
N ILE A 51 19.75 1.35 17.76
CA ILE A 51 20.56 1.29 16.53
C ILE A 51 20.22 0.02 15.74
N THR A 52 19.98 -1.11 16.43
CA THR A 52 19.58 -2.36 15.77
C THR A 52 18.19 -2.24 15.14
N HIS A 53 17.24 -1.59 15.81
CA HIS A 53 15.91 -1.32 15.26
C HIS A 53 15.93 -0.29 14.11
N ALA A 54 16.72 0.78 14.22
CA ALA A 54 16.89 1.78 13.16
C ALA A 54 17.57 1.18 11.91
N ALA A 55 18.59 0.34 12.10
CA ALA A 55 19.23 -0.40 11.01
C ALA A 55 18.27 -1.43 10.38
N TYR A 56 17.45 -2.10 11.19
CA TYR A 56 16.47 -3.08 10.72
C TYR A 56 15.29 -2.42 9.99
N THR A 57 14.81 -1.26 10.45
CA THR A 57 13.76 -0.47 9.77
C THR A 57 14.25 0.19 8.48
N SER A 58 15.51 0.63 8.44
CA SER A 58 16.13 1.19 7.23
C SER A 58 16.32 0.13 6.12
N THR A 59 16.64 -1.11 6.48
CA THR A 59 16.79 -2.23 5.52
C THR A 59 15.46 -2.85 5.07
N THR A 60 14.37 -2.63 5.80
CA THR A 60 13.02 -3.11 5.45
C THR A 60 12.19 -2.12 4.64
N SER A 61 12.55 -0.84 4.60
CA SER A 61 11.87 0.22 3.83
C SER A 61 11.81 -0.01 2.32
N THR A 62 12.63 -0.91 1.75
CA THR A 62 12.67 -1.24 0.32
C THR A 62 11.99 -2.57 -0.02
N ARG A 63 11.46 -3.30 0.97
CA ARG A 63 10.87 -4.64 0.76
C ARG A 63 9.43 -4.54 0.26
N SER A 64 9.11 -5.38 -0.72
CA SER A 64 7.73 -5.53 -1.22
C SER A 64 6.81 -6.11 -0.14
N TYR A 65 5.56 -5.67 -0.10
CA TYR A 65 4.51 -6.19 0.80
C TYR A 65 4.38 -7.73 0.72
N LYS A 66 4.61 -8.32 -0.47
CA LYS A 66 4.58 -9.77 -0.66
C LYS A 66 5.67 -10.47 0.16
N THR A 67 6.89 -9.94 0.12
CA THR A 67 8.05 -10.48 0.84
C THR A 67 7.84 -10.39 2.35
N LEU A 68 7.32 -9.26 2.84
CA LEU A 68 6.98 -9.09 4.25
C LEU A 68 5.92 -10.12 4.72
N THR A 69 4.94 -10.44 3.86
CA THR A 69 3.89 -11.41 4.20
C THR A 69 4.42 -12.83 4.31
N GLU A 70 5.35 -13.22 3.44
CA GLU A 70 6.01 -14.53 3.49
C GLU A 70 6.85 -14.68 4.78
N GLU A 71 7.63 -13.65 5.12
CA GLU A 71 8.47 -13.60 6.32
C GLU A 71 7.64 -13.65 7.63
N ILE A 72 6.48 -12.96 7.65
CA ILE A 72 5.53 -13.05 8.77
C ILE A 72 5.00 -14.48 8.93
N ASN A 73 4.67 -15.19 7.85
CA ASN A 73 4.18 -16.57 8.00
C ASN A 73 5.26 -17.49 8.61
N GLU A 74 6.52 -17.32 8.20
CA GLU A 74 7.64 -18.07 8.78
C GLU A 74 7.85 -17.76 10.26
N ILE A 75 7.79 -16.48 10.66
CA ILE A 75 7.97 -16.09 12.07
C ILE A 75 6.81 -16.62 12.94
N LEU A 76 5.57 -16.64 12.42
CA LEU A 76 4.42 -17.17 13.15
C LEU A 76 4.53 -18.68 13.39
N ILE A 77 5.06 -19.44 12.43
CA ILE A 77 5.36 -20.87 12.62
C ILE A 77 6.42 -21.04 13.71
N LYS A 78 7.43 -20.17 13.75
CA LYS A 78 8.46 -20.18 14.80
C LYS A 78 7.89 -19.83 16.19
N ILE A 79 6.91 -18.94 16.28
CA ILE A 79 6.19 -18.66 17.53
C ILE A 79 5.39 -19.88 17.99
N GLN A 80 4.73 -20.59 17.06
CA GLN A 80 3.96 -21.80 17.41
C GLN A 80 4.85 -22.94 17.90
N THR A 81 6.02 -23.12 17.26
CA THR A 81 6.96 -24.21 17.57
C THR A 81 7.87 -23.89 18.76
N ASN A 82 8.17 -22.62 19.00
CA ASN A 82 8.93 -22.16 20.15
C ASN A 82 8.34 -20.84 20.69
N PRO A 83 7.26 -20.91 21.49
CA PRO A 83 6.59 -19.74 22.03
C PRO A 83 7.40 -19.04 23.12
N ASN A 84 8.51 -19.63 23.56
CA ASN A 84 9.40 -19.14 24.62
C ASN A 84 10.63 -18.42 24.05
N ASN A 85 10.62 -17.98 22.79
CA ASN A 85 11.64 -17.07 22.26
C ASN A 85 11.08 -15.65 22.02
N PRO A 86 11.47 -14.62 22.80
CA PRO A 86 10.96 -13.27 22.67
C PRO A 86 11.37 -12.60 21.34
N ALA A 87 12.50 -13.01 20.77
CA ALA A 87 12.96 -12.48 19.48
C ALA A 87 11.95 -12.73 18.36
N HIS A 88 11.20 -13.83 18.41
CA HIS A 88 10.17 -14.12 17.40
C HIS A 88 9.02 -13.11 17.45
N TYR A 89 8.57 -12.72 18.65
CA TYR A 89 7.49 -11.75 18.84
C TYR A 89 7.94 -10.33 18.51
N ILE A 90 9.18 -9.96 18.88
CA ILE A 90 9.78 -8.68 18.50
C ILE A 90 9.83 -8.57 16.97
N HIS A 91 10.36 -9.61 16.31
CA HIS A 91 10.49 -9.63 14.85
C HIS A 91 9.13 -9.57 14.16
N ALA A 92 8.16 -10.37 14.61
CA ALA A 92 6.79 -10.30 14.10
C ALA A 92 6.16 -8.91 14.27
N GLY A 93 6.33 -8.30 15.45
CA GLY A 93 5.83 -6.96 15.75
C GLY A 93 6.40 -5.90 14.81
N VAL A 94 7.70 -5.97 14.54
CA VAL A 94 8.37 -5.08 13.58
C VAL A 94 7.84 -5.29 12.16
N LEU A 95 7.74 -6.53 11.69
CA LEU A 95 7.25 -6.83 10.34
C LEU A 95 5.80 -6.36 10.13
N TYR A 96 4.92 -6.59 11.11
CA TYR A 96 3.55 -6.06 11.06
C TYR A 96 3.53 -4.53 11.03
N SER A 97 4.39 -3.88 11.83
CA SER A 97 4.46 -2.42 11.84
C SER A 97 4.98 -1.86 10.51
N CYS A 98 5.95 -2.53 9.87
CA CYS A 98 6.44 -2.20 8.53
C CYS A 98 5.36 -2.37 7.44
N GLN A 99 4.43 -3.32 7.60
CA GLN A 99 3.26 -3.45 6.73
C GLN A 99 2.18 -2.38 6.99
N GLY A 100 2.32 -1.56 8.02
CA GLY A 100 1.28 -0.64 8.46
C GLY A 100 0.17 -1.31 9.27
N ASN A 101 0.31 -2.59 9.61
CA ASN A 101 -0.64 -3.40 10.37
C ASN A 101 -0.40 -3.23 11.87
N GLN A 102 -0.68 -2.01 12.38
CA GLN A 102 -0.33 -1.65 13.75
C GLN A 102 -1.14 -2.44 14.80
N GLN A 103 -2.38 -2.84 14.48
CA GLN A 103 -3.21 -3.62 15.40
C GLN A 103 -2.62 -5.02 15.65
N GLU A 104 -2.16 -5.68 14.59
CA GLU A 104 -1.50 -6.97 14.63
C GLU A 104 -0.14 -6.87 15.33
N SER A 105 0.61 -5.78 15.08
CA SER A 105 1.84 -5.45 15.79
C SER A 105 1.61 -5.32 17.31
N ILE A 106 0.56 -4.59 17.72
CA ILE A 106 0.15 -4.47 19.13
C ILE A 106 -0.18 -5.85 19.71
N SER A 107 -1.01 -6.62 19.02
CA SER A 107 -1.46 -7.94 19.49
C SER A 107 -0.28 -8.90 19.71
N ILE A 108 0.67 -8.95 18.79
CA ILE A 108 1.82 -9.88 18.89
C ILE A 108 2.80 -9.44 19.96
N CYS A 109 3.02 -8.13 20.14
CA CYS A 109 3.84 -7.60 21.23
C CYS A 109 3.20 -7.86 22.59
N GLU A 110 1.89 -7.67 22.74
CA GLU A 110 1.16 -7.99 23.97
C GLU A 110 1.17 -9.50 24.27
N GLN A 111 1.08 -10.34 23.23
CA GLN A 111 1.26 -11.78 23.38
C GLN A 111 2.67 -12.11 23.92
N GLY A 112 3.72 -11.56 23.33
CA GLY A 112 5.09 -11.73 23.82
C GLY A 112 5.23 -11.32 25.29
N LEU A 113 4.71 -10.16 25.67
CA LEU A 113 4.77 -9.69 27.07
C LEU A 113 4.03 -10.57 28.08
N ARG A 114 3.06 -11.39 27.64
CA ARG A 114 2.36 -12.38 28.47
C ARG A 114 3.15 -13.67 28.65
N TYR A 115 3.86 -14.12 27.60
CA TYR A 115 4.64 -15.35 27.64
C TYR A 115 6.03 -15.17 28.29
N PHE A 116 6.57 -13.95 28.33
CA PHE A 116 7.92 -13.68 28.86
C PHE A 116 7.93 -12.93 30.19
N SER A 117 8.45 -13.60 31.22
CA SER A 117 8.69 -13.03 32.55
C SER A 117 10.17 -12.87 32.92
N SER A 118 11.12 -13.43 32.15
CA SER A 118 12.48 -13.69 32.64
C SER A 118 13.60 -12.79 32.11
N SER A 119 13.51 -12.25 30.87
CA SER A 119 14.53 -11.35 30.30
C SER A 119 14.08 -9.90 30.36
N MET A 120 14.78 -9.07 31.15
CA MET A 120 14.45 -7.65 31.30
C MET A 120 14.68 -6.86 29.99
N GLU A 121 15.72 -7.22 29.23
CA GLU A 121 16.10 -6.52 28.00
C GLU A 121 15.09 -6.74 26.86
N ASP A 122 14.73 -7.99 26.58
CA ASP A 122 13.73 -8.32 25.55
C ASP A 122 12.34 -7.75 25.88
N ARG A 123 12.01 -7.72 27.18
CA ARG A 123 10.76 -7.13 27.66
C ARG A 123 10.71 -5.63 27.40
N LEU A 124 11.82 -4.91 27.60
CA LEU A 124 11.91 -3.48 27.28
C LEU A 124 11.76 -3.24 25.78
N VAL A 125 12.39 -4.07 24.93
CA VAL A 125 12.23 -3.96 23.47
C VAL A 125 10.78 -4.20 23.05
N LEU A 126 10.11 -5.22 23.60
CA LEU A 126 8.69 -5.48 23.34
C LEU A 126 7.78 -4.33 23.80
N GLN A 127 8.04 -3.75 24.97
CA GLN A 127 7.29 -2.58 25.46
C GLN A 127 7.49 -1.37 24.55
N GLN A 128 8.72 -1.15 24.08
CA GLN A 128 9.02 -0.06 23.16
C GLN A 128 8.31 -0.26 21.81
N GLN A 129 8.35 -1.47 21.23
CA GLN A 129 7.63 -1.77 20.00
C GLN A 129 6.12 -1.59 20.17
N LEU A 130 5.57 -2.05 21.30
CA LEU A 130 4.15 -1.87 21.64
C LEU A 130 3.78 -0.39 21.71
N TYR A 131 4.59 0.43 22.38
CA TYR A 131 4.38 1.88 22.46
C TYR A 131 4.40 2.52 21.07
N MET A 132 5.42 2.22 20.26
CA MET A 132 5.53 2.74 18.89
C MET A 132 4.35 2.32 18.01
N ALA A 133 3.87 1.07 18.15
CA ALA A 133 2.73 0.58 17.38
C ALA A 133 1.43 1.29 17.80
N LYS A 134 1.22 1.54 19.10
CA LYS A 134 0.08 2.33 19.62
C LYS A 134 0.12 3.77 19.12
N GLU A 135 1.26 4.43 19.24
CA GLU A 135 1.44 5.79 18.73
C GLU A 135 1.20 5.87 17.21
N ARG A 136 1.71 4.91 16.43
CA ARG A 136 1.46 4.85 14.98
C ARG A 136 0.01 4.58 14.63
N LEU A 137 -0.69 3.78 15.43
CA LEU A 137 -2.12 3.53 15.26
C LEU A 137 -2.94 4.79 15.52
N GLU A 138 -2.63 5.52 16.60
CA GLU A 138 -3.28 6.79 16.95
C GLU A 138 -2.99 7.88 15.90
N ARG A 139 -1.78 7.92 15.37
CA ARG A 139 -1.38 8.84 14.29
C ARG A 139 -1.88 8.44 12.91
N ARG A 140 -2.54 7.28 12.76
CA ARG A 140 -3.05 6.82 11.46
C ARG A 140 -4.28 7.66 11.07
N VAL A 141 -4.02 8.88 10.64
CA VAL A 141 -5.02 9.77 10.09
C VAL A 141 -5.29 9.28 8.67
N ASP A 142 -6.42 8.61 8.52
CA ASP A 142 -7.03 8.45 7.21
C ASP A 142 -7.50 9.82 6.74
N PHE A 143 -6.59 10.58 6.13
CA PHE A 143 -6.86 11.96 5.76
C PHE A 143 -8.06 12.06 4.82
N LEU A 144 -8.30 11.04 3.98
CA LEU A 144 -9.48 11.00 3.12
C LEU A 144 -10.78 10.90 3.90
N TYR A 145 -10.78 10.31 5.10
CA TYR A 145 -11.96 10.30 5.98
C TYR A 145 -12.32 11.71 6.46
N GLN A 146 -11.32 12.54 6.75
CA GLN A 146 -11.51 13.91 7.24
C GLN A 146 -11.62 14.95 6.11
N CYS A 147 -11.27 14.57 4.88
CA CYS A 147 -11.23 15.48 3.74
C CYS A 147 -12.64 15.69 3.14
N PRO A 148 -13.03 16.95 2.83
CA PRO A 148 -14.25 17.25 2.09
C PRO A 148 -14.34 16.46 0.77
N TYR A 149 -15.57 16.16 0.35
CA TYR A 149 -15.82 15.31 -0.81
C TYR A 149 -15.16 15.87 -2.08
N GLU A 150 -15.19 17.17 -2.26
CA GLU A 150 -14.66 17.88 -3.43
C GLU A 150 -13.14 17.70 -3.58
N ILE A 151 -12.41 17.77 -2.46
CA ILE A 151 -10.95 17.57 -2.46
C ILE A 151 -10.62 16.12 -2.75
N VAL A 152 -11.39 15.18 -2.20
CA VAL A 152 -11.25 13.75 -2.50
C VAL A 152 -11.49 13.48 -3.98
N CYS A 153 -12.55 14.03 -4.56
CA CYS A 153 -12.85 13.91 -5.99
C CYS A 153 -11.70 14.48 -6.84
N ASN A 154 -11.17 15.64 -6.49
CA ASN A 154 -10.05 16.24 -7.19
C ASN A 154 -8.75 15.42 -7.09
N ILE A 155 -8.52 14.70 -5.99
CA ILE A 155 -7.38 13.77 -5.89
C ILE A 155 -7.63 12.54 -6.77
N ILE A 156 -8.81 11.94 -6.66
CA ILE A 156 -9.17 10.73 -7.39
C ILE A 156 -9.19 11.00 -8.90
N SER A 157 -9.65 12.16 -9.35
CA SER A 157 -9.69 12.53 -10.77
C SER A 157 -8.31 12.60 -11.44
N GLN A 158 -7.23 12.67 -10.67
CA GLN A 158 -5.85 12.65 -11.18
C GLN A 158 -5.26 11.24 -11.26
N LEU A 159 -5.99 10.22 -10.81
CA LEU A 159 -5.55 8.83 -10.83
C LEU A 159 -5.95 8.15 -12.14
N ASP A 160 -5.06 7.32 -12.67
CA ASP A 160 -5.43 6.35 -13.69
C ASP A 160 -6.20 5.18 -13.06
N SER A 161 -6.92 4.41 -13.89
CA SER A 161 -7.72 3.26 -13.44
C SER A 161 -6.89 2.22 -12.67
N LYS A 162 -5.60 2.10 -12.99
CA LYS A 162 -4.64 1.21 -12.31
C LYS A 162 -4.31 1.70 -10.89
N SER A 163 -4.05 2.98 -10.71
CA SER A 163 -3.74 3.59 -9.41
C SER A 163 -5.00 3.64 -8.54
N ALA A 164 -6.15 3.95 -9.12
CA ALA A 164 -7.46 3.84 -8.47
C ALA A 164 -7.69 2.42 -7.91
N MET A 165 -7.32 1.42 -8.69
CA MET A 165 -7.41 0.02 -8.30
C MET A 165 -6.52 -0.34 -7.09
N GLN A 166 -5.35 0.27 -6.99
CA GLN A 166 -4.47 0.12 -5.83
C GLN A 166 -5.04 0.84 -4.61
N CYS A 167 -5.63 2.02 -4.81
CA CYS A 167 -6.27 2.82 -3.77
C CYS A 167 -7.41 2.07 -3.06
N ILE A 168 -8.15 1.22 -3.77
CA ILE A 168 -9.20 0.36 -3.21
C ILE A 168 -8.69 -0.61 -2.12
N ASP A 169 -7.39 -0.93 -2.11
CA ASP A 169 -6.78 -1.80 -1.10
C ASP A 169 -6.22 -1.06 0.12
N VAL A 170 -6.11 0.28 0.06
CA VAL A 170 -5.47 1.08 1.10
C VAL A 170 -6.29 1.06 2.40
N ALA A 171 -7.58 1.41 2.30
CA ALA A 171 -8.49 1.40 3.43
C ALA A 171 -9.96 1.31 2.96
N ARG A 172 -10.87 1.02 3.90
CA ARG A 172 -12.31 0.93 3.61
C ARG A 172 -12.88 2.26 3.09
N SER A 173 -12.46 3.37 3.67
CA SER A 173 -12.82 4.73 3.24
C SER A 173 -12.38 5.05 1.81
N TRP A 174 -11.13 4.74 1.47
CA TRP A 174 -10.56 4.85 0.13
C TRP A 174 -11.37 4.04 -0.86
N ARG A 175 -11.66 2.78 -0.53
CA ARG A 175 -12.51 1.91 -1.36
C ARG A 175 -13.88 2.55 -1.63
N LEU A 176 -14.56 3.04 -0.61
CA LEU A 176 -15.89 3.64 -0.79
C LEU A 176 -15.82 4.92 -1.64
N LYS A 177 -14.85 5.80 -1.38
CA LYS A 177 -14.68 7.07 -2.10
C LYS A 177 -14.30 6.84 -3.57
N VAL A 178 -13.37 5.93 -3.83
CA VAL A 178 -12.91 5.59 -5.19
C VAL A 178 -13.97 4.86 -5.99
N LEU A 179 -14.73 3.94 -5.40
CA LEU A 179 -15.84 3.27 -6.09
C LEU A 179 -17.02 4.21 -6.38
N ASN A 180 -17.29 5.17 -5.50
CA ASN A 180 -18.38 6.14 -5.69
C ASN A 180 -18.05 7.26 -6.68
N TYR A 181 -16.78 7.46 -7.02
CA TYR A 181 -16.39 8.43 -8.03
C TYR A 181 -16.47 7.79 -9.42
N THR A 182 -17.64 7.89 -10.07
CA THR A 182 -17.95 7.12 -11.28
C THR A 182 -17.10 7.51 -12.49
N ASP A 183 -16.66 8.77 -12.57
CA ASP A 183 -15.95 9.30 -13.74
C ASP A 183 -14.61 8.61 -14.00
N ILE A 184 -13.91 8.16 -12.96
CA ILE A 184 -12.64 7.43 -13.12
C ILE A 184 -12.82 6.04 -13.75
N TRP A 185 -14.04 5.52 -13.77
CA TRP A 185 -14.36 4.20 -14.31
C TRP A 185 -14.90 4.24 -15.74
N LYS A 186 -15.12 5.43 -16.30
CA LYS A 186 -15.57 5.58 -17.69
C LYS A 186 -14.60 4.94 -18.67
N GLU A 187 -13.31 5.14 -18.44
CA GLU A 187 -12.23 4.49 -19.18
C GLU A 187 -11.58 3.41 -18.29
N PHE A 188 -11.71 2.15 -18.67
CA PHE A 188 -11.19 1.04 -17.89
C PHE A 188 -10.27 0.13 -18.68
N VAL A 189 -9.09 -0.16 -18.12
CA VAL A 189 -8.06 -1.00 -18.77
C VAL A 189 -7.87 -2.31 -18.02
N LEU A 190 -8.19 -3.42 -18.69
CA LEU A 190 -7.96 -4.79 -18.24
C LEU A 190 -6.63 -5.33 -18.75
N HIS A 191 -5.61 -5.36 -17.90
CA HIS A 191 -4.32 -5.97 -18.24
C HIS A 191 -4.26 -7.47 -17.90
N SER A 192 -3.73 -8.27 -18.83
CA SER A 192 -3.49 -9.72 -18.66
C SER A 192 -2.42 -10.10 -17.62
N GLY A 193 -1.72 -9.10 -17.08
CA GLY A 193 -0.78 -9.20 -15.97
C GLY A 193 -1.43 -9.21 -14.58
N ILE A 194 -2.75 -9.00 -14.47
CA ILE A 194 -3.49 -9.25 -13.21
C ILE A 194 -3.52 -10.77 -13.00
N SER A 195 -2.41 -11.28 -12.46
CA SER A 195 -2.15 -12.71 -12.25
C SER A 195 -3.29 -13.33 -11.45
N THR A 196 -3.90 -14.37 -12.02
CA THR A 196 -5.04 -15.10 -11.46
C THR A 196 -4.60 -16.30 -10.63
N ALA A 197 -3.58 -16.15 -9.78
CA ALA A 197 -3.47 -17.02 -8.62
C ALA A 197 -4.74 -16.77 -7.77
N GLY A 198 -5.49 -17.84 -7.42
CA GLY A 198 -6.94 -17.84 -7.17
C GLY A 198 -7.57 -16.70 -6.36
N LYS A 199 -6.84 -16.03 -5.45
CA LYS A 199 -7.32 -14.88 -4.66
C LYS A 199 -7.50 -13.60 -5.48
N LYS A 200 -6.63 -13.31 -6.46
CA LYS A 200 -6.72 -12.08 -7.28
C LYS A 200 -7.87 -12.12 -8.29
N LYS A 201 -8.25 -13.32 -8.76
CA LYS A 201 -9.38 -13.52 -9.68
C LYS A 201 -10.70 -13.02 -9.08
N LYS A 202 -10.97 -13.36 -7.82
CA LYS A 202 -12.22 -13.01 -7.15
C LYS A 202 -12.39 -11.49 -7.02
N LYS A 203 -11.30 -10.77 -6.75
CA LYS A 203 -11.31 -9.32 -6.58
C LYS A 203 -11.66 -8.57 -7.87
N THR A 204 -11.08 -8.95 -9.01
CA THR A 204 -11.38 -8.30 -10.29
C THR A 204 -12.82 -8.55 -10.73
N THR A 205 -13.34 -9.77 -10.58
CA THR A 205 -14.74 -10.08 -10.89
C THR A 205 -15.72 -9.31 -10.00
N GLN A 206 -15.44 -9.23 -8.69
CA GLN A 206 -16.25 -8.43 -7.77
C GLN A 206 -16.22 -6.94 -8.11
N LEU A 207 -15.05 -6.40 -8.47
CA LEU A 207 -14.94 -5.02 -8.91
C LEU A 207 -15.77 -4.79 -10.18
N LEU A 208 -15.61 -5.63 -11.19
CA LEU A 208 -16.33 -5.50 -12.46
C LEU A 208 -17.84 -5.50 -12.24
N SER A 209 -18.35 -6.31 -11.30
CA SER A 209 -19.78 -6.29 -10.96
C SER A 209 -20.29 -4.97 -10.38
N ILE A 210 -19.40 -4.15 -9.83
CA ILE A 210 -19.72 -2.83 -9.28
C ILE A 210 -19.55 -1.74 -10.35
N ILE A 211 -18.44 -1.77 -11.09
CA ILE A 211 -18.07 -0.67 -11.98
C ILE A 211 -18.61 -0.83 -13.41
N SER A 212 -19.03 -2.03 -13.84
CA SER A 212 -19.39 -2.29 -15.25
C SER A 212 -20.48 -1.36 -15.79
N ILE A 213 -21.40 -0.93 -14.94
CA ILE A 213 -22.48 -0.02 -15.29
C ILE A 213 -21.98 1.40 -15.61
N HIS A 214 -20.76 1.76 -15.21
CA HIS A 214 -20.16 3.07 -15.43
C HIS A 214 -19.11 3.08 -16.54
N VAL A 215 -18.70 1.91 -17.03
CA VAL A 215 -17.68 1.79 -18.08
C VAL A 215 -18.28 2.17 -19.42
N GLU A 216 -17.69 3.18 -20.05
CA GLU A 216 -18.03 3.64 -21.40
C GLU A 216 -17.00 3.13 -22.42
N GLU A 217 -15.73 3.05 -22.02
CA GLU A 217 -14.63 2.58 -22.86
C GLU A 217 -13.85 1.48 -22.13
N LEU A 218 -13.83 0.29 -22.72
CA LEU A 218 -13.12 -0.86 -22.17
C LEU A 218 -11.95 -1.27 -23.07
N LEU A 219 -10.75 -1.22 -22.51
CA LEU A 219 -9.54 -1.66 -23.18
C LEU A 219 -9.05 -2.96 -22.56
N ILE A 220 -8.89 -4.00 -23.36
CA ILE A 220 -8.46 -5.33 -22.89
C ILE A 220 -7.09 -5.65 -23.49
N HIS A 221 -6.05 -5.64 -22.66
CA HIS A 221 -4.69 -6.00 -23.06
C HIS A 221 -4.43 -7.45 -22.68
N ALA A 222 -4.72 -8.38 -23.57
CA ALA A 222 -4.65 -9.80 -23.28
C ALA A 222 -4.04 -10.64 -24.39
N ARG A 223 -3.24 -11.63 -23.98
CA ARG A 223 -2.77 -12.70 -24.88
C ARG A 223 -3.96 -13.49 -25.43
N PRO A 224 -3.85 -14.11 -26.61
CA PRO A 224 -4.98 -14.74 -27.31
C PRO A 224 -5.66 -15.80 -26.46
N GLU A 225 -4.89 -16.58 -25.70
CA GLU A 225 -5.41 -17.67 -24.88
C GLU A 225 -6.32 -17.18 -23.74
N LYS A 226 -6.20 -15.89 -23.37
CA LYS A 226 -7.00 -15.25 -22.31
C LYS A 226 -8.18 -14.44 -22.85
N ILE A 227 -8.23 -14.10 -24.14
CA ILE A 227 -9.30 -13.25 -24.71
C ILE A 227 -10.67 -13.88 -24.47
N LYS A 228 -10.84 -15.18 -24.78
CA LYS A 228 -12.10 -15.91 -24.59
C LYS A 228 -12.63 -15.78 -23.15
N ARG A 229 -11.73 -15.73 -22.17
CA ARG A 229 -12.10 -15.57 -20.76
C ARG A 229 -12.57 -14.16 -20.44
N TYR A 230 -11.92 -13.13 -20.97
CA TYR A 230 -12.37 -11.75 -20.80
C TYR A 230 -13.71 -11.49 -21.50
N LEU A 231 -13.93 -12.09 -22.66
CA LEU A 231 -15.24 -12.09 -23.32
C LEU A 231 -16.32 -12.78 -22.45
N GLY A 232 -15.95 -13.83 -21.71
CA GLY A 232 -16.83 -14.44 -20.70
C GLY A 232 -17.23 -13.45 -19.61
N LEU A 233 -16.29 -12.65 -19.09
CA LEU A 233 -16.59 -11.60 -18.10
C LEU A 233 -17.49 -10.50 -18.66
N LEU A 234 -17.33 -10.14 -19.93
CA LEU A 234 -18.24 -9.21 -20.62
C LEU A 234 -19.67 -9.73 -20.68
N LYS A 235 -19.84 -11.04 -20.87
CA LYS A 235 -21.16 -11.68 -20.87
C LYS A 235 -21.77 -11.81 -19.47
N GLU A 236 -20.94 -11.97 -18.45
CA GLU A 236 -21.35 -12.13 -17.04
C GLU A 236 -21.73 -10.81 -16.35
N HIS A 237 -21.30 -9.67 -16.90
CA HIS A 237 -21.50 -8.35 -16.28
C HIS A 237 -22.28 -7.39 -17.18
N ASN A 238 -23.07 -6.53 -16.56
CA ASN A 238 -23.92 -5.57 -17.27
C ASN A 238 -23.12 -4.32 -17.64
N PHE A 239 -22.52 -4.31 -18.82
CA PHE A 239 -21.84 -3.17 -19.42
C PHE A 239 -22.83 -2.28 -20.19
N LEU A 240 -23.83 -1.72 -19.49
CA LEU A 240 -24.97 -1.02 -20.10
C LEU A 240 -24.57 0.26 -20.85
N ASN A 241 -23.52 0.92 -20.38
CA ASN A 241 -23.05 2.20 -20.91
C ASN A 241 -21.84 2.06 -21.85
N LEU A 242 -21.44 0.82 -22.19
CA LEU A 242 -20.28 0.59 -23.03
C LEU A 242 -20.53 1.14 -24.43
N GLN A 243 -19.67 2.08 -24.82
CA GLN A 243 -19.64 2.73 -26.12
C GLN A 243 -18.49 2.19 -26.97
N SER A 244 -17.34 1.87 -26.35
CA SER A 244 -16.16 1.40 -27.07
C SER A 244 -15.52 0.19 -26.37
N LEU A 245 -15.12 -0.80 -27.18
CA LEU A 245 -14.38 -1.98 -26.77
C LEU A 245 -13.18 -2.16 -27.69
N ALA A 246 -11.98 -2.09 -27.12
CA ALA A 246 -10.73 -2.38 -27.82
C ALA A 246 -10.02 -3.57 -27.17
N ILE A 247 -9.62 -4.55 -27.97
CA ILE A 247 -8.86 -5.72 -27.52
C ILE A 247 -7.51 -5.70 -28.22
N TYR A 248 -6.45 -5.67 -27.43
CA TYR A 248 -5.06 -5.68 -27.89
C TYR A 248 -4.38 -7.00 -27.55
N ASP A 249 -3.84 -7.65 -28.57
CA ASP A 249 -2.94 -8.79 -28.44
C ASP A 249 -1.50 -8.37 -28.71
N THR A 250 -0.61 -8.57 -27.73
CA THR A 250 0.83 -8.23 -27.83
C THR A 250 1.16 -6.82 -28.35
N GLY A 251 0.23 -5.87 -28.21
CA GLY A 251 0.37 -4.49 -28.69
C GLY A 251 -0.25 -4.23 -30.07
N MET A 252 -0.78 -5.25 -30.73
CA MET A 252 -1.60 -5.11 -31.94
C MET A 252 -3.09 -5.06 -31.59
N LEU A 253 -3.84 -4.14 -32.18
CA LEU A 253 -5.29 -4.09 -32.07
C LEU A 253 -5.88 -5.29 -32.80
N THR A 254 -6.60 -6.15 -32.07
CA THR A 254 -7.21 -7.38 -32.60
C THR A 254 -8.70 -7.20 -32.85
N ILE A 255 -9.40 -6.50 -31.96
CA ILE A 255 -10.84 -6.26 -32.09
C ILE A 255 -11.11 -4.83 -31.65
N MET A 256 -11.87 -4.11 -32.47
CA MET A 256 -12.40 -2.79 -32.13
C MET A 256 -13.90 -2.81 -32.42
N TRP A 257 -14.68 -2.43 -31.42
CA TRP A 257 -16.11 -2.16 -31.54
C TRP A 257 -16.36 -0.78 -30.96
N ASP A 258 -17.02 0.10 -31.71
CA ASP A 258 -17.43 1.41 -31.21
C ASP A 258 -18.87 1.68 -31.66
N ARG A 259 -19.78 1.71 -30.68
CA ARG A 259 -21.21 1.97 -30.87
C ARG A 259 -21.47 3.34 -31.50
N ARG A 260 -20.58 4.32 -31.30
CA ARG A 260 -20.71 5.66 -31.88
C ARG A 260 -20.55 5.64 -33.41
N LEU A 261 -19.98 4.56 -33.95
CA LEU A 261 -19.79 4.36 -35.38
C LEU A 261 -20.90 3.49 -36.01
N ASP A 262 -21.78 2.87 -35.20
CA ASP A 262 -22.83 1.95 -35.68
C ASP A 262 -24.02 2.67 -36.37
N ASP A 263 -23.98 4.00 -36.51
CA ASP A 263 -24.89 4.75 -37.38
C ASP A 263 -24.59 4.53 -38.89
N GLY A 264 -23.52 3.78 -39.21
CA GLY A 264 -23.19 3.36 -40.57
C GLY A 264 -22.19 2.19 -40.57
N TRP A 265 -22.68 0.98 -40.82
CA TRP A 265 -21.94 -0.28 -40.85
C TRP A 265 -20.56 -0.17 -41.52
N GLY A 266 -19.53 -0.24 -40.69
CA GLY A 266 -18.13 -0.37 -41.11
C GLY A 266 -17.42 -1.40 -40.24
N THR A 267 -17.88 -2.65 -40.24
CA THR A 267 -17.08 -3.78 -39.74
C THR A 267 -15.81 -3.88 -40.56
N THR A 268 -14.75 -3.22 -40.10
CA THR A 268 -13.37 -3.50 -40.52
C THR A 268 -12.90 -4.67 -39.68
N ALA A 269 -13.16 -5.88 -40.16
CA ALA A 269 -12.45 -7.06 -39.70
C ALA A 269 -11.02 -7.01 -40.25
N PHE A 270 -10.03 -7.01 -39.35
CA PHE A 270 -8.66 -7.43 -39.62
C PHE A 270 -8.34 -8.62 -38.71
#